data_AF-A0A178KKD7-F1
#
_entry.id   AF-A0A178KKD7-F1
#
_cell.length_a   1.000
_cell.length_b   1.000
_cell.length_c   1.000
_cell.angle_alpha   90.00
_cell.angle_beta   90.00
_cell.angle_gamma   90.00
#
_symmetry.space_group_name_H-M   'P 1'
#
loop_
_entity.id
_entity.type
_entity.pdbx_description
1 polymer ?
#
loop_
_entity_poly.entity_id
_entity_poly.type
_entity_poly.pdbx_seq_one_letter_code
_entity_poly.pdbx_strand_id
1 'polypeptide(L)'
;MSLPKLCSLQNADNKKYRCNHATKLASDYAPPQCLFELLPYGNETYAIKNVDNGEFYQNHIRSLASSVKGDGQLWTIVPATEAEGTFTIQNVENGEYMTSHAGQLHKGTPGASEHWVIESRGEAKPDFKASFYGFLKNQSNNEYRCNHASQLKDKPVVPNCLTKFIQYDDGTVAIQNQDNYEFFQSSILTMTDRVTSDEQKWRLIEVDSEEGNTFYVKNVQNEEYMTRKASQLHAGKPGKDEVWVIEPFDCAQTSSWMSSNAALLGNKPLSEICLPASHDSGTYKRTYHTRYGTQAVTKTQIFDIQMQLMQGARKLDLRPALWNGDFYTAHYTDISESSDLAATFKVGFQGAAGVALSEALEQVAAFIENNQGELVILKFSHFIDWAKRDDRKDNGLSAEQSRLFISMVRDVLGAHLITGDATNLSSLTVNELLSKGNVIALMPNGFEGIDSKAGIWASDQLPGEGGYSNTNVLENMVVNQEKKLTSHSHDNKPFMMNISWQLTLDTNNCISGATLGTPTILSYAQKANAALSPTLSEWLVHGVINGTYYPNTLQTDICYEAQTQAVALSLAVTRKVDRLLHERQETLPA
;
A
#
# COMPACT_ATOMS: atom_id res chain seq x y z
N MET A 1 26.69 1.39 10.01
CA MET A 1 26.16 0.01 9.94
C MET A 1 24.66 0.12 10.19
N SER A 2 23.77 -0.34 9.29
CA SER A 2 22.32 -0.21 9.53
C SER A 2 21.86 -1.31 10.47
N LEU A 3 21.21 -0.96 11.58
CA LEU A 3 20.57 -1.92 12.46
C LEU A 3 19.39 -2.61 11.75
N PRO A 4 19.06 -3.87 12.13
CA PRO A 4 17.89 -4.55 11.59
C PRO A 4 16.60 -3.84 11.99
N LYS A 5 15.65 -3.73 11.05
CA LYS A 5 14.32 -3.15 11.32
C LYS A 5 13.58 -3.93 12.41
N LEU A 6 13.48 -5.25 12.27
CA LEU A 6 12.93 -6.14 13.31
C LEU A 6 14.04 -6.86 14.07
N CYS A 7 13.99 -6.79 15.39
CA CYS A 7 15.02 -7.34 16.24
C CYS A 7 14.49 -7.81 17.60
N SER A 8 15.33 -8.57 18.30
CA SER A 8 15.21 -8.74 19.74
C SER A 8 16.35 -8.02 20.44
N LEU A 9 16.07 -7.46 21.61
CA LEU A 9 17.07 -6.83 22.46
C LEU A 9 17.38 -7.77 23.63
N GLN A 10 18.49 -8.50 23.53
CA GLN A 10 18.97 -9.36 24.60
C GLN A 10 20.06 -8.64 25.39
N ASN A 11 19.94 -8.59 26.71
CA ASN A 11 20.99 -8.01 27.53
C ASN A 11 22.19 -8.96 27.59
N ALA A 12 23.40 -8.43 27.39
CA ALA A 12 24.61 -9.24 27.28
C ALA A 12 25.03 -9.88 28.62
N ASP A 13 24.72 -9.25 29.75
CA ASP A 13 25.06 -9.70 31.10
C ASP A 13 24.12 -10.82 31.57
N ASN A 14 22.82 -10.53 31.67
CA ASN A 14 21.86 -11.49 32.26
C ASN A 14 21.17 -12.42 31.24
N LYS A 15 21.45 -12.26 29.94
CA LYS A 15 20.89 -13.03 28.80
C LYS A 15 19.36 -12.97 28.66
N LYS A 16 18.69 -12.04 29.35
CA LYS A 16 17.25 -11.84 29.26
C LYS A 16 16.88 -10.83 28.17
N TYR A 17 15.66 -10.90 27.70
CA TYR A 17 15.15 -10.08 26.60
C TYR A 17 14.27 -8.94 27.12
N ARG A 18 14.36 -7.77 26.47
CA ARG A 18 13.29 -6.76 26.60
C ARG A 18 11.99 -7.34 26.08
N CYS A 19 10.87 -6.89 26.64
CA CYS A 19 9.55 -7.27 26.17
C CYS A 19 8.56 -6.08 26.13
N ASN A 20 7.30 -6.37 25.84
CA ASN A 20 6.15 -5.46 25.85
C ASN A 20 5.80 -4.88 27.26
N HIS A 21 6.62 -5.16 28.27
CA HIS A 21 6.49 -4.60 29.62
C HIS A 21 7.79 -3.87 30.00
N ALA A 22 7.72 -2.54 30.10
CA ALA A 22 8.91 -1.70 30.32
C ALA A 22 9.77 -2.11 31.53
N THR A 23 9.11 -2.57 32.61
CA THR A 23 9.74 -2.94 33.89
C THR A 23 10.01 -4.44 34.05
N LYS A 24 9.93 -5.24 32.97
CA LYS A 24 10.25 -6.67 32.99
C LYS A 24 11.25 -7.04 31.89
N LEU A 25 11.96 -8.14 32.13
CA LEU A 25 12.70 -8.85 31.08
C LEU A 25 12.19 -10.30 31.03
N ALA A 26 12.07 -10.85 29.82
CA ALA A 26 11.72 -12.25 29.59
C ALA A 26 12.97 -13.14 29.67
N SER A 27 12.84 -14.35 30.23
CA SER A 27 13.93 -15.34 30.26
C SER A 27 14.30 -15.83 28.87
N ASP A 28 13.29 -15.97 28.02
CA ASP A 28 13.38 -16.54 26.68
C ASP A 28 12.83 -15.56 25.66
N TYR A 29 13.27 -15.69 24.42
CA TYR A 29 12.70 -14.93 23.32
C TYR A 29 11.28 -15.46 23.00
N ALA A 30 10.26 -14.65 23.30
CA ALA A 30 8.87 -14.96 23.04
C ALA A 30 8.27 -13.87 22.12
N PRO A 31 8.22 -14.07 20.79
CA PRO A 31 7.49 -13.17 19.90
C PRO A 31 5.97 -13.35 20.04
N PRO A 32 5.15 -12.29 19.84
CA PRO A 32 5.58 -10.93 19.50
C PRO A 32 6.07 -10.11 20.71
N GLN A 33 5.93 -10.61 21.94
CA GLN A 33 6.20 -9.81 23.15
C GLN A 33 7.65 -9.32 23.24
N CYS A 34 8.63 -10.09 22.73
CA CYS A 34 10.05 -9.76 22.75
C CYS A 34 10.58 -9.25 21.40
N LEU A 35 9.69 -8.98 20.45
CA LEU A 35 10.01 -8.50 19.11
C LEU A 35 9.84 -6.97 19.04
N PHE A 36 10.83 -6.29 18.46
CA PHE A 36 10.90 -4.84 18.37
C PHE A 36 11.14 -4.37 16.95
N GLU A 37 10.52 -3.25 16.61
CA GLU A 37 10.75 -2.47 15.41
C GLU A 37 11.64 -1.26 15.77
N LEU A 38 12.80 -1.14 15.12
CA LEU A 38 13.71 0.00 15.24
C LEU A 38 13.42 1.01 14.14
N LEU A 39 12.73 2.09 14.51
CA LEU A 39 12.31 3.13 13.56
C LEU A 39 13.37 4.24 13.49
N PRO A 40 14.00 4.50 12.34
CA PRO A 40 15.09 5.47 12.24
C PRO A 40 14.57 6.92 12.29
N TYR A 41 15.24 7.77 13.07
CA TYR A 41 14.94 9.20 13.20
C TYR A 41 16.13 10.11 12.85
N GLY A 42 17.26 9.53 12.47
CA GLY A 42 18.50 10.22 12.11
C GLY A 42 19.66 9.25 12.10
N ASN A 43 20.90 9.76 12.03
CA ASN A 43 22.07 8.90 12.18
C ASN A 43 22.11 8.29 13.59
N GLU A 44 22.10 6.96 13.65
CA GLU A 44 22.20 6.14 14.88
C GLU A 44 21.06 6.36 15.90
N THR A 45 20.02 7.12 15.55
CA THR A 45 18.91 7.47 16.45
C THR A 45 17.65 6.71 16.03
N TYR A 46 17.04 6.01 16.98
CA TYR A 46 15.90 5.14 16.74
C TYR A 46 14.80 5.31 17.80
N ALA A 47 13.54 5.17 17.38
CA ALA A 47 12.47 4.84 18.30
C ALA A 47 12.36 3.30 18.41
N ILE A 48 12.34 2.77 19.64
CA ILE A 48 12.26 1.33 19.89
C ILE A 48 10.80 0.97 20.19
N LYS A 49 10.10 0.42 19.20
CA LYS A 49 8.68 0.08 19.27
C LYS A 49 8.51 -1.42 19.49
N ASN A 50 7.68 -1.82 20.44
CA ASN A 50 7.34 -3.23 20.62
C ASN A 50 6.26 -3.67 19.61
N VAL A 51 6.43 -4.85 19.01
CA VAL A 51 5.54 -5.34 17.95
C VAL A 51 4.18 -5.82 18.46
N ASP A 52 4.11 -6.32 19.69
CA ASP A 52 2.88 -6.84 20.31
C ASP A 52 1.89 -5.72 20.62
N ASN A 53 2.32 -4.72 21.40
CA ASN A 53 1.43 -3.63 21.84
C ASN A 53 1.56 -2.34 21.03
N GLY A 54 2.54 -2.23 20.14
CA GLY A 54 2.78 -1.03 19.31
C GLY A 54 3.31 0.18 20.09
N GLU A 55 3.70 0.02 21.34
CA GLU A 55 4.19 1.10 22.21
C GLU A 55 5.72 1.22 22.19
N PHE A 56 6.22 2.39 22.58
CA PHE A 56 7.63 2.79 22.49
C PHE A 56 8.32 2.83 23.85
N TYR A 57 9.58 2.41 23.91
CA TYR A 57 10.41 2.66 25.09
C TYR A 57 10.70 4.16 25.25
N GLN A 58 10.74 4.63 26.50
CA GLN A 58 10.95 6.03 26.83
C GLN A 58 11.92 6.26 28.00
N ASN A 59 12.39 7.49 28.13
CA ASN A 59 13.42 8.02 29.02
C ASN A 59 13.33 7.66 30.51
N HIS A 60 12.22 7.15 31.02
CA HIS A 60 12.11 6.71 32.41
C HIS A 60 11.96 5.20 32.57
N ILE A 61 11.73 4.47 31.47
CA ILE A 61 11.61 3.00 31.37
C ILE A 61 10.64 2.32 32.36
N ARG A 62 9.74 3.09 32.98
CA ARG A 62 8.69 2.56 33.89
C ARG A 62 7.38 2.24 33.18
N SER A 63 7.18 2.78 31.98
CA SER A 63 6.05 2.50 31.10
C SER A 63 6.49 2.67 29.65
N LEU A 64 5.66 2.21 28.73
CA LEU A 64 5.83 2.46 27.30
C LEU A 64 4.94 3.63 26.88
N ALA A 65 5.33 4.33 25.82
CA ALA A 65 4.58 5.45 25.25
C ALA A 65 3.77 4.98 24.04
N SER A 66 2.57 5.51 23.85
CA SER A 66 1.73 5.18 22.69
C SER A 66 2.15 5.86 21.38
N SER A 67 3.10 6.79 21.42
CA SER A 67 3.59 7.55 20.26
C SER A 67 4.93 8.22 20.59
N VAL A 68 5.70 8.56 19.55
CA VAL A 68 6.91 9.39 19.67
C VAL A 68 6.51 10.86 19.68
N LYS A 69 6.77 11.56 20.79
CA LYS A 69 6.41 13.00 20.96
C LYS A 69 7.62 13.92 21.06
N GLY A 70 8.81 13.35 21.19
CA GLY A 70 10.08 14.07 21.29
C GLY A 70 11.20 13.12 21.70
N ASP A 71 12.33 13.70 22.08
CA ASP A 71 13.59 12.99 22.38
C ASP A 71 13.46 11.94 23.50
N GLY A 72 12.45 12.09 24.37
CA GLY A 72 12.17 11.13 25.42
C GLY A 72 11.80 9.73 24.93
N GLN A 73 11.38 9.56 23.68
CA GLN A 73 11.10 8.25 23.06
C GLN A 73 12.20 7.81 22.07
N LEU A 74 13.25 8.61 21.93
CA LEU A 74 14.35 8.36 20.99
C LEU A 74 15.57 7.80 21.73
N TRP A 75 16.29 6.92 21.05
CA TRP A 75 17.44 6.20 21.57
C TRP A 75 18.57 6.21 20.56
N THR A 76 19.74 6.67 20.99
CA THR A 76 20.99 6.51 20.26
C THR A 76 21.48 5.08 20.46
N ILE A 77 21.66 4.34 19.37
CA ILE A 77 22.12 2.95 19.38
C ILE A 77 23.43 2.86 18.62
N VAL A 78 24.51 2.56 19.34
CA VAL A 78 25.88 2.53 18.79
C VAL A 78 26.61 1.26 19.22
N PRO A 79 27.55 0.73 18.41
CA PRO A 79 28.40 -0.38 18.81
C PRO A 79 29.15 -0.10 20.11
N ALA A 80 29.19 -1.06 21.04
CA ALA A 80 29.96 -0.94 22.27
C ALA A 80 31.45 -1.06 21.98
N THR A 81 32.25 -0.12 22.50
CA THR A 81 33.72 -0.09 22.26
C THR A 81 34.47 -1.23 22.95
N GLU A 82 33.91 -1.78 24.03
CA GLU A 82 34.57 -2.77 24.90
C GLU A 82 34.04 -4.20 24.73
N ALA A 83 33.00 -4.40 23.91
CA ALA A 83 32.36 -5.70 23.70
C ALA A 83 31.91 -5.86 22.25
N GLU A 84 32.72 -6.58 21.47
CA GLU A 84 32.43 -6.84 20.06
C GLU A 84 31.08 -7.55 19.89
N GLY A 85 30.27 -7.07 18.93
CA GLY A 85 28.94 -7.61 18.66
C GLY A 85 27.83 -7.17 19.61
N THR A 86 28.11 -6.24 20.55
CA THR A 86 27.07 -5.61 21.38
C THR A 86 26.93 -4.12 21.11
N PHE A 87 25.84 -3.56 21.60
CA PHE A 87 25.44 -2.16 21.44
C PHE A 87 25.14 -1.54 22.79
N THR A 88 25.38 -0.23 22.90
CA THR A 88 24.80 0.59 23.96
C THR A 88 23.55 1.27 23.42
N ILE A 89 22.55 1.40 24.29
CA ILE A 89 21.24 1.99 23.95
C ILE A 89 21.03 3.15 24.92
N GLN A 90 21.26 4.38 24.46
CA GLN A 90 21.22 5.61 25.27
C GLN A 90 20.01 6.45 24.90
N ASN A 91 19.23 6.91 25.88
CA ASN A 91 18.11 7.79 25.58
C ASN A 91 18.60 9.20 25.21
N VAL A 92 18.01 9.80 24.17
CA VAL A 92 18.43 11.08 23.62
C VAL A 92 18.16 12.25 24.59
N GLU A 93 17.06 12.22 25.34
CA GLU A 93 16.67 13.32 26.22
C GLU A 93 17.50 13.40 27.51
N ASN A 94 17.66 12.28 28.22
CA ASN A 94 18.32 12.27 29.52
C ASN A 94 19.78 11.77 29.51
N GLY A 95 20.23 11.19 28.38
CA GLY A 95 21.58 10.64 28.22
C GLY A 95 21.85 9.39 29.06
N GLU A 96 20.81 8.69 29.54
CA GLU A 96 20.94 7.48 30.35
C GLU A 96 20.81 6.21 29.51
N TYR A 97 21.54 5.16 29.88
CA TYR A 97 21.62 3.89 29.18
C TYR A 97 20.59 2.88 29.67
N MET A 98 20.04 2.10 28.74
CA MET A 98 19.19 0.96 29.03
C MET A 98 19.99 -0.16 29.71
N THR A 99 19.50 -0.68 30.84
CA THR A 99 20.26 -1.64 31.66
C THR A 99 19.61 -3.02 31.74
N SER A 100 20.38 -3.99 32.24
CA SER A 100 19.95 -5.35 32.62
C SER A 100 18.89 -5.36 33.73
N HIS A 101 18.65 -4.23 34.40
CA HIS A 101 17.57 -4.04 35.36
C HIS A 101 16.42 -3.31 34.67
N ALA A 102 15.38 -4.06 34.30
CA ALA A 102 14.33 -3.59 33.40
C ALA A 102 13.80 -2.17 33.69
N GLY A 103 13.51 -1.85 34.96
CA GLY A 103 12.96 -0.57 35.39
C GLY A 103 13.98 0.50 35.79
N GLN A 104 15.25 0.35 35.42
CA GLN A 104 16.33 1.27 35.75
C GLN A 104 17.14 1.66 34.50
N LEU A 105 17.50 2.93 34.43
CA LEU A 105 18.49 3.46 33.50
C LEU A 105 19.76 3.82 34.26
N HIS A 106 20.88 3.88 33.55
CA HIS A 106 22.20 4.15 34.12
C HIS A 106 22.81 5.42 33.51
N LYS A 107 23.33 6.30 34.37
CA LYS A 107 24.05 7.50 33.95
C LYS A 107 25.54 7.34 34.25
N GLY A 108 26.38 7.46 33.22
CA GLY A 108 27.83 7.34 33.35
C GLY A 108 28.44 6.51 32.22
N THR A 109 29.57 5.89 32.49
CA THR A 109 30.24 5.01 31.52
C THR A 109 29.53 3.65 31.46
N PRO A 110 29.09 3.18 30.27
CA PRO A 110 28.48 1.86 30.13
C PRO A 110 29.39 0.73 30.64
N GLY A 111 28.81 -0.20 31.39
CA GLY A 111 29.42 -1.46 31.77
C GLY A 111 28.65 -2.64 31.17
N ALA A 112 28.95 -3.84 31.66
CA ALA A 112 28.33 -5.07 31.15
C ALA A 112 26.79 -5.06 31.20
N SER A 113 26.19 -4.39 32.21
CA SER A 113 24.73 -4.27 32.34
C SER A 113 24.08 -3.39 31.28
N GLU A 114 24.83 -2.51 30.60
CA GLU A 114 24.34 -1.60 29.56
C GLU A 114 24.58 -2.12 28.13
N HIS A 115 25.20 -3.29 27.99
CA HIS A 115 25.49 -3.90 26.70
C HIS A 115 24.33 -4.80 26.24
N TRP A 116 23.93 -4.63 24.99
CA TRP A 116 22.82 -5.36 24.37
C TRP A 116 23.26 -6.05 23.09
N VAL A 117 22.88 -7.31 22.92
CA VAL A 117 22.91 -7.99 21.64
C VAL A 117 21.61 -7.65 20.91
N ILE A 118 21.75 -6.99 19.76
CA ILE A 118 20.64 -6.69 18.86
C ILE A 118 20.66 -7.76 17.78
N GLU A 119 19.87 -8.81 18.00
CA GLU A 119 19.78 -9.92 17.06
C GLU A 119 18.68 -9.60 16.05
N SER A 120 19.02 -9.65 14.76
CA SER A 120 18.01 -9.57 13.71
C SER A 120 17.05 -10.74 13.88
N ARG A 121 15.78 -10.43 14.12
CA ARG A 121 14.71 -11.42 14.19
C ARG A 121 14.00 -11.43 12.86
N GLY A 122 14.81 -11.55 11.79
CA GLY A 122 14.44 -11.27 10.42
C GLY A 122 12.98 -11.59 10.18
N GLU A 123 12.24 -10.65 9.60
CA GLU A 123 11.05 -11.04 8.86
C GLU A 123 11.51 -12.19 7.98
N ALA A 124 10.91 -13.38 8.12
CA ALA A 124 10.82 -14.22 6.94
C ALA A 124 10.21 -13.26 5.92
N LYS A 125 11.01 -12.82 4.93
CA LYS A 125 10.55 -11.73 4.09
C LYS A 125 9.44 -12.30 3.23
N PRO A 126 8.29 -11.61 3.14
CA PRO A 126 7.26 -12.03 2.22
C PRO A 126 7.84 -11.99 0.80
N ASP A 127 7.77 -13.11 0.09
CA ASP A 127 8.05 -13.15 -1.34
C ASP A 127 6.76 -12.75 -2.07
N PHE A 128 6.55 -11.44 -2.22
CA PHE A 128 5.39 -10.92 -2.96
C PHE A 128 5.38 -11.34 -4.44
N LYS A 129 6.54 -11.70 -5.00
CA LYS A 129 6.65 -12.16 -6.38
C LYS A 129 6.11 -13.58 -6.54
N ALA A 130 6.42 -14.47 -5.60
CA ALA A 130 5.87 -15.83 -5.55
C ALA A 130 4.45 -15.90 -4.96
N SER A 131 4.01 -14.83 -4.29
CA SER A 131 2.66 -14.73 -3.74
C SER A 131 1.59 -14.69 -4.84
N PHE A 132 0.40 -15.22 -4.54
CA PHE A 132 -0.69 -15.31 -5.52
C PHE A 132 -2.06 -15.10 -4.87
N TYR A 133 -3.09 -14.94 -5.71
CA TYR A 133 -4.45 -14.68 -5.29
C TYR A 133 -5.40 -15.79 -5.73
N GLY A 134 -6.37 -16.11 -4.88
CA GLY A 134 -7.38 -17.12 -5.18
C GLY A 134 -8.47 -17.21 -4.14
N PHE A 135 -9.34 -18.21 -4.30
CA PHE A 135 -10.37 -18.58 -3.36
C PHE A 135 -10.04 -19.92 -2.72
N LEU A 136 -10.11 -19.97 -1.39
CA LEU A 136 -9.85 -21.17 -0.62
C LEU A 136 -11.17 -21.90 -0.34
N LYS A 137 -11.46 -22.94 -1.13
CA LYS A 137 -12.71 -23.71 -1.12
C LYS A 137 -12.53 -25.07 -0.49
N ASN A 138 -13.38 -25.46 0.45
CA ASN A 138 -13.31 -26.81 0.99
C ASN A 138 -14.03 -27.79 0.06
N GLN A 139 -13.37 -28.92 -0.24
CA GLN A 139 -13.87 -29.87 -1.23
C GLN A 139 -15.15 -30.60 -0.77
N SER A 140 -15.33 -30.80 0.53
CA SER A 140 -16.41 -31.64 1.07
C SER A 140 -17.78 -30.94 1.14
N ASN A 141 -17.79 -29.62 1.40
CA ASN A 141 -19.01 -28.81 1.51
C ASN A 141 -19.15 -27.76 0.41
N ASN A 142 -18.13 -27.57 -0.44
CA ASN A 142 -18.07 -26.53 -1.48
C ASN A 142 -18.19 -25.09 -0.95
N GLU A 143 -17.82 -24.86 0.31
CA GLU A 143 -17.85 -23.53 0.91
C GLU A 143 -16.45 -22.89 0.95
N TYR A 144 -16.41 -21.56 0.93
CA TYR A 144 -15.20 -20.74 0.79
C TYR A 144 -14.84 -20.05 2.10
N ARG A 145 -13.54 -19.96 2.40
CA ARG A 145 -13.04 -19.06 3.45
C ARG A 145 -13.36 -17.61 3.10
N CYS A 146 -13.59 -16.80 4.14
CA CYS A 146 -13.92 -15.40 3.99
C CYS A 146 -13.24 -14.53 5.07
N ASN A 147 -13.55 -13.24 5.07
CA ASN A 147 -13.08 -12.24 6.04
C ASN A 147 -13.56 -12.45 7.50
N HIS A 148 -14.17 -13.60 7.80
CA HIS A 148 -14.55 -13.99 9.16
C HIS A 148 -13.97 -15.38 9.45
N ALA A 149 -13.03 -15.46 10.39
CA ALA A 149 -12.29 -16.70 10.68
C ALA A 149 -13.20 -17.94 10.86
N SER A 150 -14.30 -17.74 11.59
CA SER A 150 -15.25 -18.76 12.02
C SER A 150 -16.46 -18.92 11.09
N GLN A 151 -16.42 -18.39 9.87
CA GLN A 151 -17.48 -18.55 8.87
C GLN A 151 -16.94 -19.07 7.54
N LEU A 152 -17.83 -19.70 6.77
CA LEU A 152 -17.63 -19.98 5.35
C LEU A 152 -18.79 -19.37 4.54
N LYS A 153 -18.57 -19.21 3.24
CA LYS A 153 -19.58 -18.75 2.27
C LYS A 153 -19.88 -19.84 1.26
N ASP A 154 -21.12 -19.93 0.80
CA ASP A 154 -21.54 -20.84 -0.27
C ASP A 154 -21.07 -20.40 -1.66
N LYS A 155 -20.66 -19.13 -1.81
CA LYS A 155 -20.18 -18.52 -3.06
C LYS A 155 -18.94 -17.67 -2.83
N PRO A 156 -18.02 -17.62 -3.81
CA PRO A 156 -16.86 -16.73 -3.74
C PRO A 156 -17.28 -15.30 -4.03
N VAL A 157 -17.30 -14.44 -3.00
CA VAL A 157 -17.65 -13.01 -3.14
C VAL A 157 -16.38 -12.17 -3.10
N VAL A 158 -16.15 -11.29 -4.07
CA VAL A 158 -14.98 -10.41 -4.10
C VAL A 158 -15.31 -9.07 -3.41
N PRO A 159 -14.45 -8.54 -2.52
CA PRO A 159 -13.19 -9.12 -2.03
C PRO A 159 -13.37 -10.08 -0.83
N ASN A 160 -14.61 -10.26 -0.33
CA ASN A 160 -14.93 -10.99 0.91
C ASN A 160 -14.27 -12.38 1.06
N CYS A 161 -14.18 -13.16 0.00
CA CYS A 161 -13.57 -14.49 -0.08
C CYS A 161 -12.21 -14.49 -0.80
N LEU A 162 -11.83 -13.38 -1.43
CA LEU A 162 -10.56 -13.28 -2.13
C LEU A 162 -9.42 -13.33 -1.10
N THR A 163 -8.46 -14.19 -1.38
CA THR A 163 -7.35 -14.48 -0.47
C THR A 163 -6.04 -14.27 -1.22
N LYS A 164 -5.10 -13.58 -0.57
CA LYS A 164 -3.69 -13.54 -0.97
C LYS A 164 -2.93 -14.56 -0.15
N PHE A 165 -2.24 -15.46 -0.83
CA PHE A 165 -1.35 -16.44 -0.24
C PHE A 165 0.06 -15.85 -0.30
N ILE A 166 0.49 -15.26 0.81
CA ILE A 166 1.79 -14.59 0.91
C ILE A 166 2.86 -15.64 1.17
N GLN A 167 3.72 -15.89 0.20
CA GLN A 167 4.80 -16.87 0.28
C GLN A 167 5.97 -16.35 1.13
N TYR A 168 6.70 -17.27 1.74
CA TYR A 168 7.93 -17.00 2.48
C TYR A 168 9.03 -17.95 2.01
N ASP A 169 10.29 -17.55 2.17
CA ASP A 169 11.47 -18.31 1.72
C ASP A 169 11.58 -19.72 2.33
N ASP A 170 10.92 -19.96 3.46
CA ASP A 170 10.87 -21.26 4.14
C ASP A 170 9.80 -22.22 3.57
N GLY A 171 9.12 -21.81 2.48
CA GLY A 171 8.05 -22.56 1.83
C GLY A 171 6.70 -22.51 2.56
N THR A 172 6.59 -21.71 3.62
CA THR A 172 5.32 -21.45 4.30
C THR A 172 4.54 -20.31 3.64
N VAL A 173 3.25 -20.24 3.91
CA VAL A 173 2.36 -19.17 3.46
C VAL A 173 1.65 -18.51 4.63
N ALA A 174 1.46 -17.20 4.56
CA ALA A 174 0.44 -16.51 5.34
C ALA A 174 -0.81 -16.33 4.47
N ILE A 175 -1.97 -16.68 5.02
CA ILE A 175 -3.25 -16.65 4.31
C ILE A 175 -3.96 -15.36 4.70
N GLN A 176 -3.93 -14.36 3.83
CA GLN A 176 -4.50 -13.03 4.07
C GLN A 176 -5.80 -12.82 3.30
N ASN A 177 -6.87 -12.41 3.97
CA ASN A 177 -8.10 -12.03 3.29
C ASN A 177 -8.01 -10.61 2.71
N GLN A 178 -8.52 -10.39 1.50
CA GLN A 178 -8.39 -9.11 0.77
C GLN A 178 -9.49 -8.09 1.06
N ASP A 179 -10.46 -8.39 1.93
CA ASP A 179 -11.48 -7.43 2.36
C ASP A 179 -11.05 -6.72 3.66
N ASN A 180 -10.67 -7.51 4.68
CA ASN A 180 -10.21 -7.00 5.97
C ASN A 180 -8.68 -6.88 6.10
N TYR A 181 -7.90 -7.48 5.19
CA TYR A 181 -6.42 -7.50 5.22
C TYR A 181 -5.83 -8.15 6.47
N GLU A 182 -6.58 -9.08 7.07
CA GLU A 182 -6.16 -9.86 8.22
C GLU A 182 -5.74 -11.28 7.80
N PHE A 183 -4.92 -11.90 8.65
CA PHE A 183 -4.34 -13.23 8.45
C PHE A 183 -5.01 -14.26 9.34
N PHE A 184 -5.26 -15.46 8.80
CA PHE A 184 -5.73 -16.59 9.60
C PHE A 184 -4.66 -17.07 10.58
N GLN A 185 -5.09 -17.36 11.81
CA GLN A 185 -4.21 -17.78 12.91
C GLN A 185 -4.37 -19.27 13.25
N SER A 186 -3.41 -19.81 14.00
CA SER A 186 -3.41 -21.18 14.54
C SER A 186 -4.64 -21.52 15.38
N SER A 187 -5.36 -20.53 15.91
CA SER A 187 -6.64 -20.77 16.60
C SER A 187 -7.80 -21.04 15.63
N ILE A 188 -7.70 -20.58 14.37
CA ILE A 188 -8.75 -20.45 13.33
C ILE A 188 -10.03 -19.70 13.77
N LEU A 189 -10.09 -19.20 15.00
CA LEU A 189 -11.25 -18.48 15.54
C LEU A 189 -11.13 -16.96 15.37
N THR A 190 -9.91 -16.47 15.18
CA THR A 190 -9.60 -15.04 15.03
C THR A 190 -8.66 -14.82 13.85
N MET A 191 -8.64 -13.59 13.33
CA MET A 191 -7.66 -13.11 12.36
C MET A 191 -6.84 -11.99 12.99
N THR A 192 -5.68 -11.65 12.41
CA THR A 192 -4.80 -10.58 12.92
C THR A 192 -4.28 -9.73 11.78
N ASP A 193 -3.90 -8.48 12.03
CA ASP A 193 -3.50 -7.51 11.01
C ASP A 193 -2.06 -7.69 10.49
N ARG A 194 -1.30 -8.62 11.07
CA ARG A 194 0.14 -8.84 10.85
C ARG A 194 0.56 -10.30 11.06
N VAL A 195 1.68 -10.67 10.46
CA VAL A 195 2.36 -11.96 10.70
C VAL A 195 3.53 -11.68 11.65
N THR A 196 3.51 -12.28 12.85
CA THR A 196 4.54 -12.05 13.88
C THR A 196 5.19 -13.33 14.38
N SER A 197 4.65 -14.49 14.00
CA SER A 197 5.12 -15.80 14.42
C SER A 197 4.57 -16.90 13.50
N ASP A 198 4.91 -18.14 13.82
CA ASP A 198 4.39 -19.34 13.15
C ASP A 198 2.87 -19.54 13.36
N GLU A 199 2.23 -18.80 14.29
CA GLU A 199 0.78 -18.81 14.45
C GLU A 199 0.05 -18.40 13.18
N GLN A 200 0.60 -17.48 12.40
CA GLN A 200 -0.02 -16.98 11.16
C GLN A 200 0.49 -17.68 9.91
N LYS A 201 1.41 -18.63 10.05
CA LYS A 201 2.01 -19.38 8.94
C LYS A 201 1.36 -20.74 8.76
N TRP A 202 1.25 -21.14 7.50
CA TRP A 202 0.60 -22.37 7.07
C TRP A 202 1.48 -23.07 6.02
N ARG A 203 1.37 -24.39 5.94
CA ARG A 203 1.94 -25.20 4.87
C ARG A 203 0.81 -25.67 3.96
N LEU A 204 0.98 -25.48 2.66
CA LEU A 204 0.13 -26.05 1.63
C LEU A 204 0.74 -27.39 1.22
N ILE A 205 0.14 -28.50 1.67
CA ILE A 205 0.61 -29.85 1.38
C ILE A 205 -0.25 -30.39 0.25
N GLU A 206 0.33 -30.58 -0.92
CA GLU A 206 -0.38 -31.08 -2.10
C GLU A 206 -0.99 -32.47 -1.82
N VAL A 207 -2.24 -32.63 -2.23
CA VAL A 207 -2.95 -33.90 -2.24
C VAL A 207 -2.86 -34.42 -3.66
N ASP A 208 -2.38 -35.66 -3.86
CA ASP A 208 -2.35 -36.31 -5.18
C ASP A 208 -3.70 -36.13 -5.90
N SER A 209 -3.73 -35.19 -6.86
CA SER A 209 -4.90 -34.85 -7.65
C SER A 209 -4.47 -34.58 -9.08
N GLU A 210 -5.35 -34.87 -10.04
CA GLU A 210 -5.04 -34.68 -11.48
C GLU A 210 -4.84 -33.21 -11.86
N GLU A 211 -5.35 -32.27 -11.05
CA GLU A 211 -5.34 -30.82 -11.32
C GLU A 211 -4.21 -30.05 -10.62
N GLY A 212 -3.54 -30.62 -9.60
CA GLY A 212 -2.43 -29.97 -8.87
C GLY A 212 -2.82 -28.72 -8.05
N ASN A 213 -4.11 -28.52 -7.78
CA ASN A 213 -4.66 -27.33 -7.08
C ASN A 213 -5.29 -27.68 -5.71
N THR A 214 -5.05 -28.89 -5.22
CA THR A 214 -5.73 -29.46 -4.07
C THR A 214 -4.73 -29.68 -2.93
N PHE A 215 -5.04 -29.18 -1.74
CA PHE A 215 -4.11 -29.09 -0.62
C PHE A 215 -4.75 -29.48 0.70
N TYR A 216 -3.95 -30.09 1.58
CA TYR A 216 -4.13 -29.95 3.02
C TYR A 216 -3.50 -28.63 3.47
N VAL A 217 -4.23 -27.85 4.27
CA VAL A 217 -3.75 -26.56 4.80
C VAL A 217 -3.42 -26.74 6.28
N LYS A 218 -2.12 -26.81 6.62
CA LYS A 218 -1.63 -27.17 7.95
C LYS A 218 -0.96 -25.98 8.64
N ASN A 219 -1.35 -25.64 9.86
CA ASN A 219 -0.69 -24.55 10.58
C ASN A 219 0.72 -24.96 11.02
N VAL A 220 1.67 -24.01 11.00
CA VAL A 220 3.08 -24.27 11.33
C VAL A 220 3.29 -24.44 12.83
N GLN A 221 2.55 -23.72 13.68
CA GLN A 221 2.77 -23.76 15.13
C GLN A 221 2.15 -24.99 15.80
N ASN A 222 0.86 -25.25 15.55
CA ASN A 222 0.15 -26.34 16.23
C ASN A 222 0.10 -27.65 15.44
N GLU A 223 0.56 -27.65 14.19
CA GLU A 223 0.59 -28.81 13.30
C GLU A 223 -0.81 -29.41 13.02
N GLU A 224 -1.88 -28.63 13.17
CA GLU A 224 -3.26 -29.03 12.88
C GLU A 224 -3.73 -28.55 11.49
N TYR A 225 -4.69 -29.26 10.90
CA TYR A 225 -5.23 -29.00 9.57
C TYR A 225 -6.52 -28.18 9.61
N MET A 226 -6.69 -27.24 8.67
CA MET A 226 -7.97 -26.59 8.44
C MET A 226 -9.03 -27.59 7.99
N THR A 227 -10.22 -27.54 8.60
CA THR A 227 -11.33 -28.44 8.28
C THR A 227 -12.48 -27.71 7.57
N ARG A 228 -13.42 -28.46 7.01
CA ARG A 228 -14.69 -27.95 6.46
C ARG A 228 -15.55 -27.16 7.44
N LYS A 229 -15.29 -27.25 8.75
CA LYS A 229 -15.94 -26.42 9.75
C LYS A 229 -15.01 -25.25 10.05
N ALA A 230 -15.45 -24.04 9.73
CA ALA A 230 -14.64 -22.84 9.81
C ALA A 230 -13.87 -22.68 11.13
N SER A 231 -14.53 -23.02 12.25
CA SER A 231 -14.06 -22.88 13.62
C SER A 231 -13.36 -24.13 14.20
N GLN A 232 -13.01 -25.11 13.36
CA GLN A 232 -12.36 -26.35 13.81
C GLN A 232 -11.08 -26.63 13.03
N LEU A 233 -10.06 -27.04 13.78
CA LEU A 233 -8.85 -27.66 13.28
C LEU A 233 -8.85 -29.14 13.64
N HIS A 234 -8.05 -29.92 12.91
CA HIS A 234 -7.91 -31.35 13.10
C HIS A 234 -6.44 -31.73 13.31
N ALA A 235 -6.14 -32.34 14.45
CA ALA A 235 -4.84 -32.96 14.73
C ALA A 235 -4.81 -34.41 14.23
N GLY A 236 -3.66 -34.85 13.69
CA GLY A 236 -3.44 -36.25 13.29
C GLY A 236 -3.40 -36.45 11.78
N LYS A 237 -4.01 -37.53 11.27
CA LYS A 237 -3.99 -37.87 9.83
C LYS A 237 -5.18 -37.17 9.14
N PRO A 238 -4.95 -36.29 8.14
CA PRO A 238 -6.04 -35.60 7.46
C PRO A 238 -6.87 -36.59 6.62
N GLY A 239 -8.15 -36.29 6.47
CA GLY A 239 -9.10 -37.00 5.64
C GLY A 239 -9.77 -36.07 4.62
N LYS A 240 -10.93 -36.48 4.11
CA LYS A 240 -11.66 -35.73 3.07
C LYS A 240 -12.19 -34.36 3.53
N ASP A 241 -12.39 -34.18 4.84
CA ASP A 241 -12.95 -32.94 5.40
C ASP A 241 -11.88 -31.83 5.51
N GLU A 242 -10.59 -32.19 5.39
CA GLU A 242 -9.42 -31.30 5.44
C GLU A 242 -8.87 -30.93 4.06
N VAL A 243 -9.53 -31.37 2.99
CA VAL A 243 -9.09 -31.10 1.62
C VAL A 243 -9.66 -29.77 1.13
N TRP A 244 -8.76 -28.90 0.67
CA TRP A 244 -9.07 -27.59 0.13
C TRP A 244 -8.61 -27.48 -1.33
N VAL A 245 -9.45 -26.90 -2.17
CA VAL A 245 -9.11 -26.48 -3.52
C VAL A 245 -8.79 -24.99 -3.48
N ILE A 246 -7.65 -24.61 -4.04
CA ILE A 246 -7.32 -23.21 -4.30
C ILE A 246 -7.76 -22.91 -5.73
N GLU A 247 -8.84 -22.15 -5.88
CA GLU A 247 -9.32 -21.68 -7.17
C GLU A 247 -8.60 -20.36 -7.51
N PRO A 248 -7.71 -20.30 -8.51
CA PRO A 248 -6.95 -19.09 -8.82
C PRO A 248 -7.89 -17.93 -9.22
N PHE A 249 -7.54 -16.71 -8.79
CA PHE A 249 -8.26 -15.52 -9.26
C PHE A 249 -7.66 -15.05 -10.59
N ASP A 250 -8.33 -15.37 -11.70
CA ASP A 250 -7.82 -15.08 -13.04
C ASP A 250 -7.80 -13.56 -13.32
N CYS A 251 -6.60 -13.08 -13.57
CA CYS A 251 -6.29 -11.71 -13.97
C CYS A 251 -5.15 -11.70 -15.00
N ALA A 252 -4.89 -12.82 -15.69
CA ALA A 252 -3.78 -12.94 -16.63
C ALA A 252 -3.91 -11.91 -17.77
N GLN A 253 -5.12 -11.73 -18.29
CA GLN A 253 -5.40 -10.76 -19.36
C GLN A 253 -5.21 -9.31 -18.91
N THR A 254 -5.58 -8.98 -17.67
CA THR A 254 -5.51 -7.62 -17.13
C THR A 254 -4.16 -7.30 -16.50
N SER A 255 -3.36 -8.29 -16.11
CA SER A 255 -2.01 -8.08 -15.57
C SER A 255 -0.97 -7.84 -16.66
N SER A 256 -1.20 -8.38 -17.87
CA SER A 256 -0.27 -8.29 -19.01
C SER A 256 -0.87 -7.55 -20.23
N TRP A 257 -1.84 -6.65 -19.99
CA TRP A 257 -2.61 -6.07 -21.08
C TRP A 257 -1.79 -5.14 -21.98
N MET A 258 -0.77 -4.43 -21.46
CA MET A 258 0.04 -3.55 -22.30
C MET A 258 0.91 -4.36 -23.25
N SER A 259 1.62 -5.36 -22.73
CA SER A 259 2.46 -6.28 -23.49
C SER A 259 1.66 -7.09 -24.51
N SER A 260 0.48 -7.59 -24.12
CA SER A 260 -0.45 -8.28 -25.03
C SER A 260 -0.97 -7.37 -26.16
N ASN A 261 -0.91 -6.05 -26.00
CA ASN A 261 -1.33 -5.06 -26.99
C ASN A 261 -0.15 -4.20 -27.49
N ALA A 262 1.10 -4.71 -27.41
CA ALA A 262 2.30 -3.94 -27.76
C ALA A 262 2.28 -3.41 -29.21
N ALA A 263 1.64 -4.11 -30.14
CA ALA A 263 1.48 -3.64 -31.52
C ALA A 263 0.67 -2.34 -31.63
N LEU A 264 -0.30 -2.13 -30.73
CA LEU A 264 -1.08 -0.89 -30.65
C LEU A 264 -0.35 0.18 -29.84
N LEU A 265 0.30 -0.21 -28.74
CA LEU A 265 0.75 0.72 -27.70
C LEU A 265 2.23 1.09 -27.80
N GLY A 266 3.09 0.15 -28.19
CA GLY A 266 4.53 0.23 -27.98
C GLY A 266 5.19 1.46 -28.62
N ASN A 267 4.82 1.77 -29.87
CA ASN A 267 5.39 2.89 -30.61
C ASN A 267 4.60 4.21 -30.43
N LYS A 268 3.68 4.27 -29.48
CA LYS A 268 2.88 5.46 -29.21
C LYS A 268 3.46 6.25 -28.05
N PRO A 269 3.52 7.59 -28.16
CA PRO A 269 3.75 8.47 -27.02
C PRO A 269 2.75 8.20 -25.90
N LEU A 270 3.15 8.39 -24.64
CA LEU A 270 2.20 8.31 -23.52
C LEU A 270 1.01 9.25 -23.69
N SER A 271 1.23 10.43 -24.29
CA SER A 271 0.19 11.40 -24.61
C SER A 271 -0.79 10.93 -25.70
N GLU A 272 -0.64 9.73 -26.26
CA GLU A 272 -1.55 9.16 -27.28
C GLU A 272 -2.21 7.85 -26.85
N ILE A 273 -1.90 7.34 -25.66
CA ILE A 273 -2.54 6.15 -25.10
C ILE A 273 -3.42 6.52 -23.93
N CYS A 274 -4.37 5.64 -23.62
CA CYS A 274 -5.19 5.72 -22.42
C CYS A 274 -4.79 4.60 -21.44
N LEU A 275 -4.68 4.94 -20.15
CA LEU A 275 -4.30 4.02 -19.07
C LEU A 275 -5.37 3.99 -17.96
N PRO A 276 -5.73 2.82 -17.42
CA PRO A 276 -6.48 2.74 -16.17
C PRO A 276 -5.64 3.30 -15.01
N ALA A 277 -6.27 4.07 -14.13
CA ALA A 277 -5.60 4.72 -13.00
C ALA A 277 -6.39 4.53 -11.70
N SER A 278 -5.66 4.47 -10.59
CA SER A 278 -6.22 4.32 -9.25
C SER A 278 -6.13 5.63 -8.48
N HIS A 279 -7.24 6.04 -7.86
CA HIS A 279 -7.30 7.19 -6.97
C HIS A 279 -7.02 6.75 -5.53
N ASP A 280 -6.16 7.49 -4.81
CA ASP A 280 -5.80 7.23 -3.42
C ASP A 280 -5.46 5.75 -3.15
N SER A 281 -4.57 5.23 -3.99
CA SER A 281 -4.39 3.81 -4.24
C SER A 281 -4.08 2.99 -2.99
N GLY A 282 -3.41 3.56 -2.00
CA GLY A 282 -3.04 2.83 -0.78
C GLY A 282 -4.04 2.92 0.37
N THR A 283 -5.29 3.32 0.14
CA THR A 283 -6.28 3.50 1.23
C THR A 283 -7.23 2.30 1.39
N TYR A 284 -6.87 1.13 0.85
CA TYR A 284 -7.66 -0.10 0.98
C TYR A 284 -7.68 -0.70 2.39
N LYS A 285 -6.61 -0.45 3.15
CA LYS A 285 -6.44 -0.80 4.56
C LYS A 285 -6.20 0.49 5.36
N ARG A 286 -6.44 0.43 6.66
CA ARG A 286 -6.25 1.56 7.59
C ARG A 286 -5.32 1.14 8.73
N THR A 287 -4.23 1.89 8.92
CA THR A 287 -3.30 1.70 10.04
C THR A 287 -3.62 2.62 11.20
N TYR A 288 -3.89 3.90 10.91
CA TYR A 288 -4.24 4.91 11.91
C TYR A 288 -5.37 5.79 11.40
N HIS A 289 -6.16 6.36 12.31
CA HIS A 289 -7.12 7.40 11.94
C HIS A 289 -7.36 8.40 13.04
N THR A 290 -7.75 9.60 12.63
CA THR A 290 -8.36 10.58 13.52
C THR A 290 -9.80 10.18 13.85
N ARG A 291 -10.41 10.86 14.83
CA ARG A 291 -11.78 10.58 15.29
C ARG A 291 -12.81 10.45 14.17
N TYR A 292 -12.71 11.29 13.14
CA TYR A 292 -13.66 11.30 12.02
C TYR A 292 -13.08 10.68 10.74
N GLY A 293 -11.87 10.13 10.76
CA GLY A 293 -11.24 9.41 9.65
C GLY A 293 -11.69 7.94 9.56
N THR A 294 -12.99 7.69 9.54
CA THR A 294 -13.51 6.31 9.46
C THR A 294 -13.28 5.73 8.06
N GLN A 295 -13.29 4.39 7.92
CA GLN A 295 -13.18 3.75 6.60
C GLN A 295 -14.28 4.22 5.62
N ALA A 296 -15.47 4.57 6.12
CA ALA A 296 -16.55 5.12 5.29
C ALA A 296 -16.12 6.37 4.51
N VAL A 297 -15.25 7.21 5.08
CA VAL A 297 -14.83 8.50 4.50
C VAL A 297 -13.36 8.53 4.08
N THR A 298 -12.66 7.38 4.10
CA THR A 298 -11.23 7.31 3.77
C THR A 298 -10.85 6.15 2.87
N LYS A 299 -11.63 5.05 2.83
CA LYS A 299 -11.32 3.88 2.00
C LYS A 299 -11.81 4.12 0.57
N THR A 300 -10.89 4.25 -0.38
CA THR A 300 -11.19 4.46 -1.82
C THR A 300 -11.01 3.20 -2.65
N GLN A 301 -10.17 2.27 -2.18
CA GLN A 301 -9.87 1.01 -2.87
C GLN A 301 -10.29 -0.21 -2.05
N ILE A 302 -10.52 -1.33 -2.74
CA ILE A 302 -10.85 -2.62 -2.10
C ILE A 302 -9.72 -3.64 -2.20
N PHE A 303 -8.73 -3.40 -3.07
CA PHE A 303 -7.61 -4.30 -3.37
C PHE A 303 -6.30 -3.69 -2.92
N ASP A 304 -5.32 -4.53 -2.59
CA ASP A 304 -3.95 -4.07 -2.36
C ASP A 304 -3.30 -3.55 -3.66
N ILE A 305 -2.11 -2.97 -3.56
CA ILE A 305 -1.43 -2.35 -4.70
C ILE A 305 -1.16 -3.37 -5.81
N GLN A 306 -0.65 -4.55 -5.46
CA GLN A 306 -0.36 -5.58 -6.44
C GLN A 306 -1.64 -6.05 -7.16
N MET A 307 -2.73 -6.25 -6.44
CA MET A 307 -4.00 -6.66 -7.04
C MET A 307 -4.64 -5.54 -7.88
N GLN A 308 -4.50 -4.26 -7.50
CA GLN A 308 -4.90 -3.13 -8.37
C GLN A 308 -4.14 -3.13 -9.71
N LEU A 309 -2.84 -3.41 -9.68
CA LEU A 309 -2.02 -3.56 -10.90
C LEU A 309 -2.42 -4.80 -11.70
N MET A 310 -2.71 -5.92 -11.03
CA MET A 310 -3.22 -7.13 -11.68
C MET A 310 -4.60 -6.93 -12.30
N GLN A 311 -5.42 -6.01 -11.78
CA GLN A 311 -6.68 -5.56 -12.39
C GLN A 311 -6.49 -4.53 -13.52
N GLY A 312 -5.25 -4.17 -13.86
CA GLY A 312 -4.92 -3.37 -15.04
C GLY A 312 -4.59 -1.90 -14.77
N ALA A 313 -4.65 -1.42 -13.52
CA ALA A 313 -4.19 -0.07 -13.19
C ALA A 313 -2.71 0.11 -13.57
N ARG A 314 -2.37 1.22 -14.22
CA ARG A 314 -0.99 1.57 -14.61
C ARG A 314 -0.56 2.94 -14.14
N LYS A 315 -1.43 3.66 -13.43
CA LYS A 315 -1.10 4.88 -12.69
C LYS A 315 -1.71 4.84 -11.30
N LEU A 316 -0.89 5.01 -10.28
CA LEU A 316 -1.29 4.97 -8.87
C LEU A 316 -1.10 6.36 -8.25
N ASP A 317 -2.15 6.90 -7.62
CA ASP A 317 -2.09 8.11 -6.80
C ASP A 317 -1.78 7.71 -5.35
N LEU A 318 -0.54 7.94 -4.93
CA LEU A 318 -0.06 7.62 -3.58
C LEU A 318 0.17 8.94 -2.83
N ARG A 319 -0.43 9.07 -1.65
CA ARG A 319 -0.32 10.27 -0.81
C ARG A 319 0.47 9.97 0.47
N PRO A 320 1.77 10.28 0.53
CA PRO A 320 2.60 9.86 1.66
C PRO A 320 2.36 10.70 2.93
N ALA A 321 2.20 10.03 4.06
CA ALA A 321 2.19 10.61 5.38
C ALA A 321 3.31 9.99 6.23
N LEU A 322 4.17 10.82 6.80
CA LEU A 322 5.12 10.39 7.81
C LEU A 322 4.37 10.26 9.15
N TRP A 323 4.27 9.06 9.68
CA TRP A 323 3.61 8.78 10.94
C TRP A 323 4.43 7.81 11.77
N ASN A 324 4.71 8.18 13.03
CA ASN A 324 5.52 7.38 13.95
C ASN A 324 6.88 6.93 13.36
N GLY A 325 7.52 7.76 12.54
CA GLY A 325 8.86 7.49 12.00
C GLY A 325 8.88 6.72 10.67
N ASP A 326 7.72 6.27 10.17
CA ASP A 326 7.59 5.56 8.90
C ASP A 326 6.65 6.28 7.93
N PHE A 327 6.81 6.00 6.64
CA PHE A 327 5.91 6.49 5.60
C PHE A 327 4.75 5.53 5.35
N TYR A 328 3.54 6.08 5.40
CA TYR A 328 2.30 5.40 5.03
C TYR A 328 1.64 6.14 3.88
N THR A 329 0.72 5.50 3.16
CA THR A 329 -0.27 6.25 2.39
C THR A 329 -1.25 6.95 3.31
N ALA A 330 -2.00 7.94 2.82
CA ALA A 330 -3.00 8.61 3.61
C ALA A 330 -4.15 9.19 2.77
N HIS A 331 -5.28 9.40 3.43
CA HIS A 331 -6.38 10.21 2.93
C HIS A 331 -6.85 11.13 4.04
N TYR A 332 -6.82 12.43 3.78
CA TYR A 332 -7.10 13.44 4.80
C TYR A 332 -7.59 14.74 4.18
N THR A 333 -8.32 15.51 4.98
CA THR A 333 -8.80 16.84 4.64
C THR A 333 -8.67 17.75 5.84
N ASP A 334 -8.27 19.01 5.60
CA ASP A 334 -8.41 20.04 6.62
C ASP A 334 -9.85 20.53 6.66
N ILE A 335 -10.56 20.26 7.75
CA ILE A 335 -11.97 20.65 7.90
C ILE A 335 -12.15 21.98 8.62
N SER A 336 -11.06 22.62 9.04
CA SER A 336 -11.03 23.72 10.01
C SER A 336 -11.38 25.11 9.46
N GLU A 337 -11.41 25.31 8.14
CA GLU A 337 -11.74 26.60 7.51
C GLU A 337 -13.08 26.61 6.77
N SER A 338 -13.72 25.45 6.61
CA SER A 338 -14.77 25.26 5.59
C SER A 338 -16.07 24.63 6.09
N SER A 339 -16.26 24.43 7.40
CA SER A 339 -17.48 23.78 7.91
C SER A 339 -17.98 24.35 9.24
N ASP A 340 -19.31 24.32 9.42
CA ASP A 340 -19.95 24.55 10.73
C ASP A 340 -19.41 23.59 11.81
N LEU A 341 -18.87 22.43 11.40
CA LEU A 341 -18.16 21.49 12.27
C LEU A 341 -16.87 22.08 12.86
N ALA A 342 -16.09 22.83 12.08
CA ALA A 342 -14.88 23.48 12.57
C ALA A 342 -15.19 24.49 13.67
N ALA A 343 -16.22 25.30 13.44
CA ALA A 343 -16.68 26.30 14.39
C ALA A 343 -17.23 25.66 15.67
N THR A 344 -17.94 24.52 15.55
CA THR A 344 -18.58 23.85 16.68
C THR A 344 -17.62 22.98 17.50
N PHE A 345 -16.69 22.27 16.84
CA PHE A 345 -15.85 21.24 17.47
C PHE A 345 -14.35 21.54 17.45
N LYS A 346 -13.90 22.67 16.87
CA LYS A 346 -12.48 23.05 16.74
C LYS A 346 -11.63 21.91 16.17
N VAL A 347 -12.13 21.28 15.12
CA VAL A 347 -11.51 20.13 14.49
C VAL A 347 -10.54 20.57 13.39
N GLY A 348 -9.27 20.14 13.52
CA GLY A 348 -8.21 20.31 12.53
C GLY A 348 -8.25 19.22 11.45
N PHE A 349 -7.09 18.77 10.97
CA PHE A 349 -7.02 17.73 9.93
C PHE A 349 -7.71 16.44 10.37
N GLN A 350 -8.61 15.92 9.52
CA GLN A 350 -9.26 14.63 9.72
C GLN A 350 -8.92 13.68 8.57
N GLY A 351 -8.71 12.40 8.89
CA GLY A 351 -8.34 11.41 7.91
C GLY A 351 -7.75 10.14 8.51
N ALA A 352 -7.16 9.34 7.64
CA ALA A 352 -6.53 8.08 8.00
C ALA A 352 -5.19 7.90 7.30
N ALA A 353 -4.26 7.25 7.99
CA ALA A 353 -3.10 6.61 7.38
C ALA A 353 -3.51 5.22 6.89
N GLY A 354 -3.16 4.92 5.65
CA GLY A 354 -3.40 3.65 4.96
C GLY A 354 -2.29 2.64 5.25
N VAL A 355 -1.74 2.03 4.19
CA VAL A 355 -0.68 1.02 4.28
C VAL A 355 0.71 1.62 4.39
N ALA A 356 1.66 0.83 4.89
CA ALA A 356 3.08 1.18 4.85
C ALA A 356 3.51 1.35 3.38
N LEU A 357 4.22 2.44 3.10
CA LEU A 357 4.59 2.75 1.73
C LEU A 357 5.70 1.81 1.22
N SER A 358 6.58 1.33 2.10
CA SER A 358 7.57 0.30 1.73
C SER A 358 6.89 -0.95 1.19
N GLU A 359 5.87 -1.46 1.88
CA GLU A 359 5.09 -2.63 1.44
C GLU A 359 4.37 -2.36 0.10
N ALA A 360 3.79 -1.17 -0.06
CA ALA A 360 3.17 -0.75 -1.33
C ALA A 360 4.16 -0.74 -2.49
N LEU A 361 5.41 -0.29 -2.26
CA LEU A 361 6.47 -0.28 -3.28
C LEU A 361 6.98 -1.69 -3.58
N GLU A 362 7.12 -2.55 -2.57
CA GLU A 362 7.50 -3.97 -2.75
C GLU A 362 6.46 -4.72 -3.59
N GLN A 363 5.17 -4.42 -3.38
CA GLN A 363 4.09 -4.93 -4.22
C GLN A 363 4.16 -4.45 -5.67
N VAL A 364 4.60 -3.21 -5.92
CA VAL A 364 4.87 -2.72 -7.29
C VAL A 364 6.06 -3.47 -7.90
N ALA A 365 7.15 -3.64 -7.16
CA ALA A 365 8.33 -4.38 -7.61
C ALA A 365 7.96 -5.81 -8.02
N ALA A 366 7.26 -6.54 -7.14
CA ALA A 366 6.80 -7.90 -7.40
C ALA A 366 5.90 -8.00 -8.65
N PHE A 367 5.01 -7.02 -8.86
CA PHE A 367 4.20 -6.96 -10.08
C PHE A 367 5.07 -6.82 -11.33
N ILE A 368 6.02 -5.87 -11.34
CA ILE A 368 6.90 -5.62 -12.49
C ILE A 368 7.81 -6.81 -12.79
N GLU A 369 8.35 -7.46 -11.76
CA GLU A 369 9.21 -8.64 -11.93
C GLU A 369 8.49 -9.81 -12.60
N ASN A 370 7.18 -9.92 -12.40
CA ASN A 370 6.31 -10.89 -13.07
C ASN A 370 5.76 -10.38 -14.42
N ASN A 371 5.86 -9.08 -14.71
CA ASN A 371 5.23 -8.42 -15.86
C ASN A 371 6.14 -7.36 -16.50
N GLN A 372 7.33 -7.76 -16.96
CA GLN A 372 8.36 -6.84 -17.48
C GLN A 372 7.96 -6.02 -18.70
N GLY A 373 6.88 -6.38 -19.41
CA GLY A 373 6.34 -5.62 -20.53
C GLY A 373 5.35 -4.53 -20.15
N GLU A 374 5.15 -4.27 -18.85
CA GLU A 374 4.19 -3.30 -18.33
C GLU A 374 4.88 -2.05 -17.78
N LEU A 375 4.21 -0.90 -17.94
CA LEU A 375 4.67 0.41 -17.46
C LEU A 375 3.80 0.87 -16.28
N VAL A 376 4.40 1.29 -15.18
CA VAL A 376 3.68 1.81 -14.01
C VAL A 376 4.09 3.26 -13.71
N ILE A 377 3.11 4.13 -13.48
CA ILE A 377 3.32 5.51 -13.06
C ILE A 377 2.92 5.64 -11.60
N LEU A 378 3.88 5.94 -10.73
CA LEU A 378 3.63 6.28 -9.33
C LEU A 378 3.60 7.79 -9.20
N LYS A 379 2.44 8.35 -8.85
CA LYS A 379 2.31 9.77 -8.54
C LYS A 379 2.31 9.94 -7.04
N PHE A 380 3.37 10.54 -6.51
CA PHE A 380 3.42 10.96 -5.11
C PHE A 380 2.97 12.41 -4.97
N SER A 381 2.02 12.65 -4.07
CA SER A 381 1.49 14.00 -3.84
C SER A 381 0.99 14.15 -2.42
N HIS A 382 0.60 15.36 -2.01
CA HIS A 382 0.00 15.61 -0.69
C HIS A 382 0.84 15.01 0.45
N PHE A 383 2.13 15.35 0.47
CA PHE A 383 3.01 14.92 1.54
C PHE A 383 2.64 15.63 2.84
N ILE A 384 2.68 14.90 3.96
CA ILE A 384 2.42 15.46 5.28
C ILE A 384 3.30 14.79 6.35
N ASP A 385 3.83 15.59 7.27
CA ASP A 385 4.27 15.12 8.58
C ASP A 385 3.02 15.04 9.48
N TRP A 386 2.56 13.81 9.72
CA TRP A 386 1.30 13.57 10.41
C TRP A 386 1.31 14.04 11.87
N ALA A 387 2.48 14.06 12.51
CA ALA A 387 2.63 14.59 13.86
C ALA A 387 2.39 16.10 13.90
N LYS A 388 2.74 16.80 12.82
CA LYS A 388 2.56 18.24 12.64
C LYS A 388 1.28 18.62 11.88
N ARG A 389 0.38 17.67 11.58
CA ARG A 389 -0.78 17.91 10.70
C ARG A 389 -1.62 19.14 11.05
N ASP A 390 -1.76 19.47 12.34
CA ASP A 390 -2.57 20.59 12.81
C ASP A 390 -1.80 21.94 12.79
N ASP A 391 -0.50 21.94 12.48
CA ASP A 391 0.31 23.13 12.20
C ASP A 391 0.34 23.42 10.68
N ARG A 392 -0.69 24.12 10.21
CA ARG A 392 -0.91 24.39 8.77
C ARG A 392 0.24 25.12 8.07
N LYS A 393 1.12 25.78 8.81
CA LYS A 393 2.23 26.53 8.24
C LYS A 393 3.47 25.66 8.02
N ASP A 394 3.55 24.52 8.71
CA ASP A 394 4.73 23.64 8.73
C ASP A 394 4.34 22.15 8.90
N ASN A 395 3.29 21.69 8.22
CA ASN A 395 2.90 20.28 8.22
C ASN A 395 3.52 19.47 7.07
N GLY A 396 4.38 20.07 6.25
CA GLY A 396 5.14 19.39 5.21
C GLY A 396 6.30 18.58 5.78
N LEU A 397 6.93 17.78 4.91
CA LEU A 397 8.17 17.10 5.27
C LEU A 397 9.34 18.07 5.34
N SER A 398 10.26 17.84 6.27
CA SER A 398 11.59 18.45 6.25
C SER A 398 12.42 17.93 5.06
N ALA A 399 13.51 18.61 4.75
CA ALA A 399 14.45 18.16 3.70
C ALA A 399 15.08 16.79 4.04
N GLU A 400 15.32 16.50 5.31
CA GLU A 400 15.82 15.18 5.74
C GLU A 400 14.78 14.09 5.57
N GLN A 401 13.54 14.33 6.00
CA GLN A 401 12.42 13.41 5.80
C GLN A 401 12.16 13.15 4.30
N SER A 402 12.29 14.19 3.46
CA SER A 402 12.18 14.06 2.00
C SER A 402 13.28 13.17 1.41
N ARG A 403 14.53 13.32 1.88
CA ARG A 403 15.63 12.44 1.45
C ARG A 403 15.45 10.99 1.92
N LEU A 404 14.94 10.77 3.14
CA LEU A 404 14.58 9.43 3.63
C LEU A 404 13.52 8.78 2.75
N PHE A 405 12.51 9.56 2.34
CA PHE A 405 11.48 9.10 1.41
C PHE A 405 12.07 8.68 0.06
N ILE A 406 12.94 9.51 -0.54
CA ILE A 406 13.62 9.18 -1.80
C ILE A 406 14.49 7.93 -1.66
N SER A 407 15.21 7.78 -0.54
CA SER A 407 15.99 6.58 -0.26
C SER A 407 15.10 5.34 -0.29
N MET A 408 13.99 5.34 0.45
CA MET A 408 13.05 4.23 0.47
C MET A 408 12.53 3.87 -0.93
N VAL A 409 12.17 4.86 -1.75
CA VAL A 409 11.74 4.61 -3.15
C VAL A 409 12.86 3.96 -3.97
N ARG A 410 14.10 4.44 -3.85
CA ARG A 410 15.25 3.92 -4.60
C ARG A 410 15.70 2.55 -4.11
N ASP A 411 15.65 2.32 -2.80
CA ASP A 411 16.05 1.05 -2.18
C ASP A 411 15.14 -0.09 -2.62
N VAL A 412 13.84 0.18 -2.81
CA VAL A 412 12.86 -0.82 -3.22
C VAL A 412 12.74 -0.91 -4.75
N LEU A 413 12.67 0.22 -5.46
CA LEU A 413 12.34 0.24 -6.89
C LEU A 413 13.50 0.58 -7.82
N GLY A 414 14.69 0.87 -7.29
CA GLY A 414 15.79 1.47 -8.07
C GLY A 414 16.14 0.74 -9.36
N ALA A 415 16.08 -0.60 -9.38
CA ALA A 415 16.34 -1.42 -10.57
C ALA A 415 15.22 -1.33 -11.64
N HIS A 416 14.04 -0.86 -11.27
CA HIS A 416 12.85 -0.76 -12.12
C HIS A 416 12.52 0.68 -12.51
N LEU A 417 13.16 1.69 -11.89
CA LEU A 417 12.89 3.10 -12.19
C LEU A 417 13.36 3.46 -13.61
N ILE A 418 12.51 4.16 -14.34
CA ILE A 418 12.85 4.76 -15.63
C ILE A 418 13.75 5.97 -15.38
N THR A 419 14.97 5.92 -15.89
CA THR A 419 15.97 6.99 -15.74
C THR A 419 16.12 7.81 -17.02
N GLY A 420 16.59 9.05 -16.92
CA GLY A 420 16.92 9.86 -18.09
C GLY A 420 16.95 11.36 -17.81
N ASP A 421 16.88 12.15 -18.88
CA ASP A 421 16.97 13.61 -18.88
C ASP A 421 15.89 14.28 -19.74
N ALA A 422 14.83 13.53 -20.07
CA ALA A 422 13.71 14.05 -20.86
C ALA A 422 13.04 15.24 -20.16
N THR A 423 12.76 16.30 -20.92
CA THR A 423 12.02 17.45 -20.41
C THR A 423 10.51 17.20 -20.36
N ASN A 424 10.01 16.28 -21.19
CA ASN A 424 8.61 15.87 -21.20
C ASN A 424 8.45 14.37 -21.51
N LEU A 425 8.19 13.58 -20.47
CA LEU A 425 7.96 12.13 -20.54
C LEU A 425 6.71 11.76 -21.34
N SER A 426 5.71 12.63 -21.44
CA SER A 426 4.48 12.32 -22.17
C SER A 426 4.70 12.18 -23.68
N SER A 427 5.79 12.77 -24.18
CA SER A 427 6.20 12.68 -25.59
C SER A 427 6.98 11.41 -25.94
N LEU A 428 7.49 10.68 -24.94
CA LEU A 428 8.22 9.44 -25.16
C LEU A 428 7.24 8.30 -25.42
N THR A 429 7.63 7.41 -26.33
CA THR A 429 6.87 6.21 -26.62
C THR A 429 6.93 5.21 -25.47
N VAL A 430 5.93 4.33 -25.39
CA VAL A 430 5.91 3.24 -24.40
C VAL A 430 7.17 2.38 -24.50
N ASN A 431 7.62 2.04 -25.70
CA ASN A 431 8.83 1.24 -25.92
C ASN A 431 10.10 1.99 -25.49
N GLU A 432 10.21 3.30 -25.76
CA GLU A 432 11.35 4.09 -25.29
C GLU A 432 11.42 4.14 -23.77
N LEU A 433 10.28 4.23 -23.09
CA LEU A 433 10.20 4.18 -21.64
C LEU A 433 10.57 2.80 -21.10
N LEU A 434 9.95 1.73 -21.63
CA LEU A 434 10.22 0.36 -21.22
C LEU A 434 11.67 -0.08 -21.46
N SER A 435 12.36 0.53 -22.42
CA SER A 435 13.79 0.29 -22.64
C SER A 435 14.70 0.82 -21.52
N LYS A 436 14.18 1.71 -20.65
CA LYS A 436 14.93 2.38 -19.58
C LYS A 436 14.53 1.90 -18.18
N GLY A 437 13.49 1.09 -18.07
CA GLY A 437 12.87 0.65 -16.82
C GLY A 437 11.36 0.50 -16.97
N ASN A 438 10.66 0.22 -15.89
CA ASN A 438 9.22 -0.02 -15.90
C ASN A 438 8.42 1.01 -15.10
N VAL A 439 9.06 1.77 -14.21
CA VAL A 439 8.37 2.61 -13.24
C VAL A 439 8.77 4.08 -13.40
N ILE A 440 7.78 4.95 -13.59
CA ILE A 440 7.95 6.40 -13.50
C ILE A 440 7.54 6.84 -12.09
N ALA A 441 8.48 7.30 -11.27
CA ALA A 441 8.20 7.89 -9.96
C ALA A 441 8.14 9.42 -10.07
N LEU A 442 6.94 9.99 -9.89
CA LEU A 442 6.69 11.43 -9.97
C LEU A 442 6.58 12.04 -8.57
N MET A 443 7.35 13.09 -8.33
CA MET A 443 7.34 13.90 -7.12
C MET A 443 6.73 15.28 -7.41
N PRO A 444 6.22 16.01 -6.39
CA PRO A 444 5.85 17.41 -6.53
C PRO A 444 7.03 18.25 -7.02
N ASN A 445 6.74 19.31 -7.79
CA ASN A 445 7.79 20.21 -8.26
C ASN A 445 8.52 20.86 -7.08
N GLY A 446 9.85 20.89 -7.13
CA GLY A 446 10.68 21.41 -6.05
C GLY A 446 10.82 20.50 -4.82
N PHE A 447 10.31 19.26 -4.87
CA PHE A 447 10.56 18.26 -3.83
C PHE A 447 12.07 17.98 -3.70
N GLU A 448 12.55 17.93 -2.46
CA GLU A 448 13.96 17.69 -2.16
C GLU A 448 14.39 16.29 -2.60
N GLY A 449 15.50 16.20 -3.34
CA GLY A 449 16.05 14.94 -3.82
C GLY A 449 15.54 14.46 -5.19
N ILE A 450 14.84 15.31 -5.94
CA ILE A 450 14.54 15.05 -7.36
C ILE A 450 15.84 14.87 -8.16
N ASP A 451 15.95 13.76 -8.87
CA ASP A 451 17.03 13.44 -9.80
C ASP A 451 16.50 12.46 -10.86
N SER A 452 16.18 12.99 -12.04
CA SER A 452 15.66 12.21 -13.16
C SER A 452 16.65 11.17 -13.69
N LYS A 453 17.96 11.39 -13.51
CA LYS A 453 19.00 10.39 -13.85
C LYS A 453 19.00 9.21 -12.88
N ALA A 454 18.47 9.40 -11.67
CA ALA A 454 18.18 8.34 -10.71
C ALA A 454 16.72 7.85 -10.77
N GLY A 455 15.93 8.32 -11.75
CA GLY A 455 14.55 7.90 -12.00
C GLY A 455 13.50 8.54 -11.08
N ILE A 456 13.86 9.63 -10.40
CA ILE A 456 12.95 10.45 -9.60
C ILE A 456 12.62 11.72 -10.38
N TRP A 457 11.41 11.79 -10.91
CA TRP A 457 10.98 12.83 -11.83
C TRP A 457 10.14 13.90 -11.13
N ALA A 458 10.25 15.15 -11.56
CA ALA A 458 9.31 16.19 -11.17
C ALA A 458 7.98 16.04 -11.92
N SER A 459 6.87 16.45 -11.29
CA SER A 459 5.53 16.32 -11.87
C SER A 459 5.35 17.14 -13.16
N ASP A 460 6.07 18.25 -13.34
CA ASP A 460 6.06 19.03 -14.58
C ASP A 460 6.75 18.33 -15.76
N GLN A 461 7.61 17.34 -15.52
CA GLN A 461 8.21 16.50 -16.55
C GLN A 461 7.24 15.44 -17.10
N LEU A 462 6.11 15.19 -16.43
CA LEU A 462 4.96 14.50 -17.02
C LEU A 462 3.72 15.40 -16.91
N PRO A 463 3.62 16.43 -17.77
CA PRO A 463 2.55 17.41 -17.67
C PRO A 463 1.19 16.72 -17.78
N GLY A 464 0.26 17.11 -16.92
CA GLY A 464 -1.09 16.56 -16.91
C GLY A 464 -2.12 17.63 -16.64
N GLU A 465 -3.32 17.43 -17.19
CA GLU A 465 -4.46 18.32 -17.07
C GLU A 465 -5.66 17.53 -16.48
N GLY A 466 -6.70 18.24 -16.01
CA GLY A 466 -7.92 17.64 -15.48
C GLY A 466 -8.05 17.72 -13.94
N GLY A 467 -8.76 16.77 -13.34
CA GLY A 467 -8.97 16.70 -11.88
C GLY A 467 -10.41 16.33 -11.46
N TYR A 468 -10.64 16.09 -10.17
CA TYR A 468 -11.93 15.66 -9.63
C TYR A 468 -13.02 16.73 -9.73
N SER A 469 -14.28 16.30 -9.82
CA SER A 469 -15.44 17.18 -10.00
C SER A 469 -15.92 17.85 -8.71
N ASN A 470 -15.49 17.35 -7.55
CA ASN A 470 -15.91 17.80 -6.21
C ASN A 470 -17.44 17.82 -6.04
N THR A 471 -18.08 16.70 -6.40
CA THR A 471 -19.53 16.55 -6.31
C THR A 471 -19.90 15.10 -5.97
N ASN A 472 -21.00 14.94 -5.25
CA ASN A 472 -21.68 13.68 -4.99
C ASN A 472 -22.79 13.38 -6.03
N VAL A 473 -22.99 14.26 -7.02
CA VAL A 473 -24.03 14.10 -8.05
C VAL A 473 -23.42 13.56 -9.34
N LEU A 474 -23.85 12.36 -9.76
CA LEU A 474 -23.33 11.65 -10.94
C LEU A 474 -23.42 12.49 -12.22
N GLU A 475 -24.59 13.08 -12.50
CA GLU A 475 -24.80 13.90 -13.69
C GLU A 475 -23.85 15.10 -13.73
N ASN A 476 -23.66 15.77 -12.59
CA ASN A 476 -22.71 16.88 -12.47
C ASN A 476 -21.27 16.42 -12.68
N MET A 477 -20.91 15.23 -12.18
CA MET A 477 -19.59 14.66 -12.41
C MET A 477 -19.35 14.41 -13.89
N VAL A 478 -20.30 13.78 -14.59
CA VAL A 478 -20.23 13.49 -16.03
C VAL A 478 -20.02 14.77 -16.84
N VAL A 479 -20.90 15.76 -16.65
CA VAL A 479 -20.81 17.06 -17.36
C VAL A 479 -19.51 17.79 -17.05
N ASN A 480 -19.04 17.72 -15.81
CA ASN A 480 -17.77 18.35 -15.41
C ASN A 480 -16.56 17.69 -16.10
N GLN A 481 -16.52 16.36 -16.15
CA GLN A 481 -15.44 15.63 -16.80
C GLN A 481 -15.45 15.84 -18.32
N GLU A 482 -16.62 15.87 -18.96
CA GLU A 482 -16.76 16.22 -20.39
C GLU A 482 -16.22 17.61 -20.69
N LYS A 483 -16.60 18.60 -19.87
CA LYS A 483 -16.15 19.98 -20.02
C LYS A 483 -14.63 20.10 -19.86
N LYS A 484 -14.05 19.40 -18.88
CA LYS A 484 -12.60 19.39 -18.67
C LYS A 484 -11.87 18.72 -19.84
N LEU A 485 -12.41 17.65 -20.39
CA LEU A 485 -11.85 16.99 -21.57
C LEU A 485 -11.85 17.93 -22.78
N THR A 486 -12.99 18.55 -23.06
CA THR A 486 -13.19 19.40 -24.25
C THR A 486 -12.54 20.79 -24.12
N SER A 487 -12.05 21.17 -22.94
CA SER A 487 -11.29 22.41 -22.75
C SER A 487 -9.78 22.26 -22.97
N HIS A 488 -9.26 21.04 -23.15
CA HIS A 488 -7.81 20.79 -23.31
C HIS A 488 -7.54 20.02 -24.62
N SER A 489 -7.20 20.77 -25.68
CA SER A 489 -6.82 20.20 -26.98
C SER A 489 -5.39 19.63 -26.94
N HIS A 490 -5.21 18.44 -27.51
CA HIS A 490 -3.91 17.79 -27.72
C HIS A 490 -3.16 18.32 -28.96
N ASP A 491 -3.72 19.25 -29.73
CA ASP A 491 -3.12 19.70 -31.00
C ASP A 491 -1.82 20.49 -30.80
N ASN A 492 -1.60 21.09 -29.62
CA ASN A 492 -0.52 22.07 -29.42
C ASN A 492 0.68 21.56 -28.61
N LYS A 493 0.47 20.61 -27.69
CA LYS A 493 1.53 20.08 -26.81
C LYS A 493 1.15 18.69 -26.30
N PRO A 494 2.12 17.78 -26.09
CA PRO A 494 1.87 16.50 -25.43
C PRO A 494 1.72 16.70 -23.91
N PHE A 495 0.66 16.12 -23.36
CA PHE A 495 0.35 16.04 -21.93
C PHE A 495 -0.53 14.81 -21.65
N MET A 496 -0.79 14.53 -20.37
CA MET A 496 -1.69 13.48 -19.91
C MET A 496 -3.03 14.07 -19.45
N MET A 497 -4.10 13.90 -20.22
CA MET A 497 -5.45 14.29 -19.82
C MET A 497 -6.06 13.26 -18.85
N ASN A 498 -6.35 13.68 -17.62
CA ASN A 498 -6.95 12.81 -16.60
C ASN A 498 -8.47 12.98 -16.52
N ILE A 499 -9.21 11.89 -16.74
CA ILE A 499 -10.60 11.76 -16.33
C ILE A 499 -10.62 11.21 -14.91
N SER A 500 -11.02 12.06 -13.97
CA SER A 500 -11.24 11.70 -12.57
C SER A 500 -12.68 11.24 -12.39
N TRP A 501 -12.90 9.93 -12.49
CA TRP A 501 -14.21 9.30 -12.42
C TRP A 501 -14.57 8.87 -10.99
N GLN A 502 -14.52 9.82 -10.08
CA GLN A 502 -14.86 9.62 -8.67
C GLN A 502 -15.88 10.67 -8.19
N LEU A 503 -16.88 10.20 -7.47
CA LEU A 503 -17.81 11.04 -6.73
C LEU A 503 -17.24 11.30 -5.34
N THR A 504 -17.26 12.57 -4.91
CA THR A 504 -16.76 12.97 -3.61
C THR A 504 -17.91 13.15 -2.63
N LEU A 505 -17.68 12.81 -1.35
CA LEU A 505 -18.66 13.11 -0.31
C LEU A 505 -18.73 14.63 -0.10
N ASP A 506 -19.96 15.18 -0.05
CA ASP A 506 -20.15 16.54 0.44
C ASP A 506 -20.00 16.62 1.97
N THR A 507 -20.06 17.83 2.54
CA THR A 507 -19.91 18.03 3.99
C THR A 507 -20.89 17.19 4.80
N ASN A 508 -22.17 17.13 4.42
CA ASN A 508 -23.18 16.36 5.15
C ASN A 508 -22.91 14.86 5.06
N ASN A 509 -22.55 14.37 3.88
CA ASN A 509 -22.19 12.98 3.64
C ASN A 509 -20.91 12.58 4.38
N CYS A 510 -19.91 13.46 4.46
CA CYS A 510 -18.72 13.24 5.29
C CYS A 510 -19.11 13.08 6.76
N ILE A 511 -20.00 13.93 7.30
CA ILE A 511 -20.45 13.83 8.70
C ILE A 511 -21.22 12.53 8.93
N SER A 512 -22.20 12.21 8.08
CA SER A 512 -22.98 10.98 8.20
C SER A 512 -22.11 9.74 8.00
N GLY A 513 -21.19 9.74 7.04
CA GLY A 513 -20.22 8.67 6.84
C GLY A 513 -19.32 8.47 8.06
N ALA A 514 -18.82 9.55 8.65
CA ALA A 514 -17.95 9.49 9.82
C ALA A 514 -18.68 9.06 11.10
N THR A 515 -19.98 9.37 11.24
CA THR A 515 -20.75 9.15 12.49
C THR A 515 -21.70 7.96 12.44
N LEU A 516 -22.27 7.67 11.27
CA LEU A 516 -23.24 6.60 11.02
C LEU A 516 -22.67 5.48 10.14
N GLY A 517 -21.48 5.67 9.57
CA GLY A 517 -20.85 4.70 8.66
C GLY A 517 -21.40 4.71 7.23
N THR A 518 -22.31 5.65 6.89
CA THR A 518 -22.95 5.73 5.57
C THR A 518 -23.37 7.18 5.23
N PRO A 519 -23.32 7.61 3.95
CA PRO A 519 -22.80 6.88 2.80
C PRO A 519 -21.28 6.69 2.89
N THR A 520 -20.74 5.74 2.12
CA THR A 520 -19.31 5.48 2.05
C THR A 520 -18.75 5.97 0.71
N ILE A 521 -17.46 6.31 0.66
CA ILE A 521 -16.75 6.55 -0.62
C ILE A 521 -16.96 5.38 -1.57
N LEU A 522 -16.81 4.14 -1.09
CA LEU A 522 -17.01 2.94 -1.90
C LEU A 522 -18.44 2.84 -2.49
N SER A 523 -19.48 3.25 -1.76
CA SER A 523 -20.85 3.27 -2.30
C SER A 523 -21.02 4.28 -3.44
N TYR A 524 -20.32 5.41 -3.37
CA TYR A 524 -20.28 6.43 -4.41
C TYR A 524 -19.44 5.98 -5.61
N ALA A 525 -18.34 5.29 -5.36
CA ALA A 525 -17.51 4.66 -6.39
C ALA A 525 -18.29 3.62 -7.19
N GLN A 526 -19.08 2.76 -6.53
CA GLN A 526 -19.96 1.81 -7.22
C GLN A 526 -20.96 2.51 -8.16
N LYS A 527 -21.56 3.61 -7.71
CA LYS A 527 -22.47 4.43 -8.52
C LYS A 527 -21.74 5.06 -9.72
N ALA A 528 -20.55 5.60 -9.51
CA ALA A 528 -19.74 6.19 -10.58
C ALA A 528 -19.29 5.13 -11.59
N ASN A 529 -18.71 4.03 -11.13
CA ASN A 529 -18.16 2.96 -11.99
C ASN A 529 -19.23 2.33 -12.89
N ALA A 530 -20.45 2.16 -12.40
CA ALA A 530 -21.58 1.69 -13.20
C ALA A 530 -21.90 2.59 -14.41
N ALA A 531 -21.57 3.88 -14.33
CA ALA A 531 -21.79 4.86 -15.41
C ALA A 531 -20.58 5.03 -16.34
N LEU A 532 -19.38 4.55 -15.98
CA LEU A 532 -18.15 4.81 -16.73
C LEU A 532 -18.22 4.29 -18.17
N SER A 533 -18.43 2.98 -18.32
CA SER A 533 -18.47 2.31 -19.63
C SER A 533 -19.57 2.84 -20.57
N PRO A 534 -20.85 2.99 -20.15
CA PRO A 534 -21.87 3.54 -21.02
C PRO A 534 -21.57 4.99 -21.44
N THR A 535 -21.12 5.85 -20.52
CA THR A 535 -20.83 7.25 -20.86
C THR A 535 -19.63 7.39 -21.80
N LEU A 536 -18.52 6.68 -21.56
CA LEU A 536 -17.36 6.74 -22.48
C LEU A 536 -17.69 6.16 -23.85
N SER A 537 -18.55 5.15 -23.91
CA SER A 537 -19.05 4.61 -25.19
C SER A 537 -19.84 5.66 -25.96
N GLU A 538 -20.74 6.39 -25.28
CA GLU A 538 -21.47 7.51 -25.89
C GLU A 538 -20.52 8.63 -26.35
N TRP A 539 -19.54 9.01 -25.54
CA TRP A 539 -18.54 10.02 -25.91
C TRP A 539 -17.71 9.63 -27.13
N LEU A 540 -17.38 8.34 -27.29
CA LEU A 540 -16.70 7.81 -28.48
C LEU A 540 -17.58 7.84 -29.73
N VAL A 541 -18.88 7.51 -29.59
CA VAL A 541 -19.85 7.49 -30.69
C VAL A 541 -20.19 8.90 -31.16
N HIS A 542 -20.39 9.83 -30.22
CA HIS A 542 -20.81 11.20 -30.52
C HIS A 542 -19.64 12.16 -30.77
N GLY A 543 -18.39 11.67 -30.74
CA GLY A 543 -17.21 12.45 -31.09
C GLY A 543 -16.78 13.47 -30.03
N VAL A 544 -17.25 13.32 -28.79
CA VAL A 544 -16.69 14.03 -27.62
C VAL A 544 -15.24 13.60 -27.43
N ILE A 545 -14.98 12.29 -27.49
CA ILE A 545 -13.64 11.74 -27.65
C ILE A 545 -13.31 11.66 -29.14
N ASN A 546 -12.30 12.39 -29.57
CA ASN A 546 -11.85 12.48 -30.96
C ASN A 546 -10.32 12.67 -31.03
N GLY A 547 -9.74 12.96 -32.20
CA GLY A 547 -8.29 13.12 -32.34
C GLY A 547 -7.70 14.40 -31.71
N THR A 548 -8.53 15.29 -31.17
CA THR A 548 -8.13 16.55 -30.51
C THR A 548 -8.37 16.47 -29.01
N TYR A 549 -9.51 15.93 -28.60
CA TYR A 549 -9.90 15.78 -27.19
C TYR A 549 -10.03 14.29 -26.87
N TYR A 550 -9.13 13.77 -26.04
CA TYR A 550 -9.18 12.38 -25.61
C TYR A 550 -8.49 12.21 -24.25
N PRO A 551 -8.90 11.22 -23.44
CA PRO A 551 -8.29 10.99 -22.15
C PRO A 551 -7.05 10.10 -22.26
N ASN A 552 -6.02 10.41 -21.47
CA ASN A 552 -4.86 9.53 -21.31
C ASN A 552 -4.94 8.69 -20.05
N THR A 553 -5.75 9.08 -19.06
CA THR A 553 -5.97 8.27 -17.86
C THR A 553 -7.44 8.24 -17.46
N LEU A 554 -7.93 7.04 -17.10
CA LEU A 554 -9.25 6.82 -16.50
C LEU A 554 -9.03 6.48 -15.03
N GLN A 555 -9.14 7.50 -14.16
CA GLN A 555 -8.88 7.34 -12.74
C GLN A 555 -10.17 7.00 -11.98
N THR A 556 -10.18 5.90 -11.24
CA THR A 556 -11.36 5.42 -10.50
C THR A 556 -11.04 5.10 -9.04
N ASP A 557 -12.08 5.17 -8.21
CA ASP A 557 -12.16 4.39 -6.97
C ASP A 557 -12.64 2.97 -7.28
N ILE A 558 -12.31 1.97 -6.45
CA ILE A 558 -12.60 0.55 -6.70
C ILE A 558 -12.09 0.11 -8.09
N CYS A 559 -10.77 0.00 -8.24
CA CYS A 559 -10.14 -0.52 -9.46
C CYS A 559 -10.37 -2.05 -9.61
N TYR A 560 -11.60 -2.43 -9.92
CA TYR A 560 -12.00 -3.80 -10.19
C TYR A 560 -12.51 -3.92 -11.62
N GLU A 561 -11.75 -4.59 -12.49
CA GLU A 561 -12.00 -4.60 -13.94
C GLU A 561 -13.39 -5.13 -14.28
N ALA A 562 -13.89 -6.12 -13.53
CA ALA A 562 -15.24 -6.66 -13.76
C ALA A 562 -16.36 -5.61 -13.55
N GLN A 563 -16.09 -4.52 -12.83
CA GLN A 563 -17.02 -3.41 -12.62
C GLN A 563 -16.71 -2.21 -13.52
N THR A 564 -15.43 -1.84 -13.65
CA THR A 564 -15.03 -0.62 -14.36
C THR A 564 -14.87 -0.81 -15.86
N GLN A 565 -14.47 -2.01 -16.31
CA GLN A 565 -14.03 -2.30 -17.68
C GLN A 565 -12.95 -1.32 -18.17
N ALA A 566 -12.12 -0.83 -17.25
CA ALA A 566 -11.20 0.26 -17.53
C ALA A 566 -10.14 -0.13 -18.55
N VAL A 567 -9.61 -1.37 -18.51
CA VAL A 567 -8.66 -1.86 -19.52
C VAL A 567 -9.29 -1.87 -20.90
N ALA A 568 -10.50 -2.45 -21.02
CA ALA A 568 -11.22 -2.51 -22.29
C ALA A 568 -11.51 -1.11 -22.87
N LEU A 569 -11.95 -0.17 -22.02
CA LEU A 569 -12.22 1.21 -22.42
C LEU A 569 -10.95 1.96 -22.82
N SER A 570 -9.86 1.81 -22.06
CA SER A 570 -8.57 2.41 -22.39
C SER A 570 -8.05 1.95 -23.74
N LEU A 571 -8.16 0.65 -24.05
CA LEU A 571 -7.81 0.13 -25.37
C LEU A 571 -8.75 0.65 -26.47
N ALA A 572 -10.06 0.77 -26.21
CA ALA A 572 -11.01 1.31 -27.18
C ALA A 572 -10.74 2.78 -27.51
N VAL A 573 -10.48 3.61 -26.49
CA VAL A 573 -10.06 5.02 -26.66
C VAL A 573 -8.78 5.08 -27.49
N THR A 574 -7.75 4.32 -27.11
CA THR A 574 -6.46 4.35 -27.81
C THR A 574 -6.60 3.98 -29.28
N ARG A 575 -7.36 2.93 -29.62
CA ARG A 575 -7.63 2.54 -31.03
C ARG A 575 -8.38 3.62 -31.80
N LYS A 576 -9.32 4.32 -31.16
CA LYS A 576 -10.08 5.40 -31.80
C LYS A 576 -9.20 6.61 -32.08
N VAL A 577 -8.39 7.01 -31.10
CA VAL A 577 -7.44 8.13 -31.23
C VAL A 577 -6.41 7.84 -32.31
N ASP A 578 -5.80 6.65 -32.29
CA ASP A 578 -4.83 6.20 -33.31
C ASP A 578 -5.36 6.37 -34.73
N ARG A 579 -6.55 5.81 -35.00
CA ARG A 579 -7.19 5.93 -36.31
C ARG A 579 -7.40 7.38 -36.72
N LEU A 580 -7.93 8.22 -35.83
CA LEU A 580 -8.24 9.62 -36.12
C LEU A 580 -6.99 10.46 -36.33
N LEU A 581 -5.89 10.18 -35.63
CA LEU A 581 -4.61 10.85 -35.84
C LEU A 581 -4.00 10.45 -37.18
N HIS A 582 -4.10 9.19 -37.58
CA HIS A 582 -3.64 8.72 -38.89
C HIS A 582 -4.43 9.36 -40.04
N GLU A 583 -5.77 9.40 -39.96
CA GLU A 583 -6.64 10.05 -40.96
C GLU A 583 -6.33 11.55 -41.15
N ARG A 584 -5.90 12.25 -40.09
CA ARG A 584 -5.44 13.66 -40.20
C ARG A 584 -4.13 13.80 -40.96
N GLN A 585 -3.19 12.88 -40.75
CA GLN A 585 -1.89 12.93 -41.43
C GLN A 585 -2.04 12.70 -42.94
N GLU A 586 -2.97 11.84 -43.36
CA GLU A 586 -3.25 11.59 -44.79
C GLU A 586 -3.97 12.75 -45.51
N THR A 587 -4.60 13.66 -44.75
CA THR A 587 -5.41 14.76 -45.31
C THR A 587 -4.69 16.12 -45.34
N LEU A 588 -3.47 16.21 -44.79
CA LEU A 588 -2.63 17.40 -44.90
C LEU A 588 -1.93 17.43 -46.28
N PRO A 589 -2.06 18.51 -47.09
CA PRO A 589 -1.31 18.62 -48.34
C PRO A 589 0.19 18.68 -48.07
N ALA A 590 0.95 17.90 -48.86
CA ALA A 590 2.40 17.71 -48.76
C ALA A 590 3.23 19.00 -48.87
#